data_AF-A0ABC9FUM5-F1
#
_entry.id   AF-A0ABC9FUM5-F1
#
_cell.length_a   1.000
_cell.length_b   1.000
_cell.length_c   1.000
_cell.angle_alpha   90.00
_cell.angle_beta   90.00
_cell.angle_gamma   90.00
#
_symmetry.space_group_name_H-M   'P 1'
#
loop_
_entity.id
_entity.type
_entity.pdbx_description
1 polymer ?
#
loop_
_entity_poly.entity_id
_entity_poly.type
_entity_poly.pdbx_seq_one_letter_code
_entity_poly.pdbx_strand_id
1 'polypeptide(L)'
;MEIDPKVENDDLSNEGMEGFLSELTNAIPGVDEAMSFAEMLKLVQTMDYSVVVFDTAPTGHTLRLLQFPATLEKGLEKMMELKNRFGGLLNQASRLFGLGDELNEDAMLGRLEGMKDVIEQVNRQFKDPDLTTFVCVCIPEFLSLYETERLVQELAKFEIDSHNIIVNQVIFDEEPVESKLLKARVKMQQKYIDQFHMLYDDFNITKLPLLSEEHFLTPYKSALKRGTVEELEQRISILKSALQEAESELDKVRKGKQAA
;
A
#
# COMPACT_ATOMS: atom_id res chain seq x y z
N MET A 1 4.07 -6.95 10.26
CA MET A 1 5.03 -7.94 9.74
C MET A 1 5.40 -8.89 10.86
N GLU A 2 4.68 -10.01 10.96
CA GLU A 2 5.25 -11.19 11.62
C GLU A 2 6.05 -11.93 10.55
N ILE A 3 7.36 -11.98 10.76
CA ILE A 3 8.28 -12.70 9.89
C ILE A 3 8.12 -14.18 10.25
N ASP A 4 7.65 -15.01 9.30
CA ASP A 4 7.54 -16.45 9.52
C ASP A 4 8.95 -17.03 9.70
N PRO A 5 9.28 -17.62 10.87
CA PRO A 5 10.62 -18.11 11.15
C PRO A 5 11.00 -19.39 10.39
N LYS A 6 10.18 -19.86 9.43
CA LYS A 6 10.38 -21.11 8.70
C LYS A 6 10.49 -20.95 7.18
N VAL A 7 11.13 -19.90 6.70
CA VAL A 7 11.66 -19.94 5.32
C VAL A 7 13.02 -20.64 5.39
N GLU A 8 13.07 -21.87 4.90
CA GLU A 8 14.32 -22.61 4.70
C GLU A 8 15.26 -21.78 3.82
N ASN A 9 16.48 -21.58 4.32
CA ASN A 9 17.58 -20.98 3.57
C ASN A 9 17.93 -21.89 2.40
N ASP A 10 17.40 -21.60 1.22
CA ASP A 10 17.91 -22.18 -0.01
C ASP A 10 19.07 -21.31 -0.52
N ASP A 11 20.24 -21.93 -0.49
CA ASP A 11 21.56 -21.42 -0.88
C ASP A 11 21.60 -20.98 -2.36
N LEU A 12 21.35 -19.70 -2.64
CA LEU A 12 21.73 -19.08 -3.91
C LEU A 12 22.29 -17.66 -3.67
N SER A 13 23.63 -17.56 -3.64
CA SER A 13 24.47 -16.36 -3.82
C SER A 13 23.93 -15.05 -3.20
N ASN A 14 23.93 -14.95 -1.87
CA ASN A 14 23.37 -13.80 -1.14
C ASN A 14 24.40 -12.92 -0.41
N GLU A 15 25.71 -13.15 -0.59
CA GLU A 15 26.78 -12.43 0.14
C GLU A 15 26.74 -10.91 -0.08
N GLY A 16 26.36 -10.45 -1.27
CA GLY A 16 26.23 -9.02 -1.57
C GLY A 16 25.03 -8.36 -0.89
N MET A 17 23.91 -9.08 -0.77
CA MET A 17 22.67 -8.57 -0.16
C MET A 17 22.70 -8.67 1.37
N GLU A 18 23.34 -9.70 1.94
CA GLU A 18 23.60 -9.78 3.39
C GLU A 18 24.59 -8.70 3.85
N GLY A 19 25.64 -8.45 3.07
CA GLY A 19 26.55 -7.32 3.31
C GLY A 19 25.80 -5.98 3.27
N PHE A 20 24.89 -5.81 2.30
CA PHE A 20 24.03 -4.64 2.15
C PHE A 20 23.06 -4.46 3.33
N LEU A 21 22.39 -5.53 3.77
CA LEU A 21 21.51 -5.52 4.96
C LEU A 21 22.30 -5.12 6.21
N SER A 22 23.49 -5.68 6.39
CA SER A 22 24.34 -5.36 7.55
C SER A 22 24.89 -3.93 7.52
N GLU A 23 25.15 -3.34 6.36
CA GLU A 23 25.63 -1.94 6.26
C GLU A 23 24.48 -0.94 6.43
N LEU A 24 23.30 -1.21 5.85
CA LEU A 24 22.10 -0.38 5.99
C LEU A 24 21.61 -0.28 7.43
N THR A 25 21.54 -1.42 8.12
CA THR A 25 21.07 -1.52 9.52
C THR A 25 21.99 -0.77 10.49
N ASN A 26 23.29 -0.68 10.19
CA ASN A 26 24.26 0.05 11.00
C ASN A 26 24.31 1.54 10.69
N ALA A 27 23.94 1.96 9.48
CA ALA A 27 24.09 3.33 9.00
C ALA A 27 22.86 4.23 9.21
N ILE A 28 21.64 3.68 9.41
CA ILE A 28 20.41 4.46 9.34
C ILE A 28 19.54 4.31 10.60
N PRO A 29 19.11 5.42 11.24
CA PRO A 29 18.04 5.37 12.23
C PRO A 29 16.72 4.97 11.57
N GLY A 30 16.13 3.84 11.99
CA GLY A 30 14.96 3.22 11.34
C GLY A 30 15.25 1.83 10.79
N VAL A 31 15.81 0.96 11.64
CA VAL A 31 16.28 -0.40 11.27
C VAL A 31 15.14 -1.23 10.69
N ASP A 32 13.92 -1.06 11.20
CA ASP A 32 12.73 -1.78 10.72
C ASP A 32 12.38 -1.36 9.28
N GLU A 33 12.42 -0.07 8.96
CA GLU A 33 12.15 0.44 7.61
C GLU A 33 13.25 0.01 6.63
N ALA A 34 14.52 0.03 7.04
CA ALA A 34 15.64 -0.41 6.21
C ALA A 34 15.57 -1.91 5.88
N MET A 35 15.23 -2.76 6.87
CA MET A 35 15.04 -4.20 6.68
C MET A 35 13.88 -4.49 5.73
N SER A 36 12.73 -3.84 5.96
CA SER A 36 11.53 -4.01 5.12
C SER A 36 11.80 -3.60 3.68
N PHE A 37 12.55 -2.50 3.49
CA PHE A 37 12.94 -2.04 2.16
C PHE A 37 13.89 -3.03 1.47
N ALA A 38 14.89 -3.54 2.18
CA ALA A 38 15.84 -4.49 1.61
C ALA A 38 15.20 -5.84 1.24
N GLU A 39 14.23 -6.32 2.03
CA GLU A 39 13.43 -7.49 1.65
C GLU A 39 12.60 -7.23 0.40
N MET A 40 11.99 -6.04 0.29
CA MET A 40 11.30 -5.61 -0.92
C MET A 40 12.25 -5.57 -2.13
N LEU A 41 13.45 -4.99 -1.98
CA LEU A 41 14.47 -4.96 -3.04
C LEU A 41 14.81 -6.37 -3.52
N LYS A 42 14.99 -7.31 -2.59
CA LYS A 42 15.26 -8.71 -2.90
C LYS A 42 14.14 -9.33 -3.74
N LEU A 43 12.89 -9.19 -3.31
CA LEU A 43 11.73 -9.74 -4.03
C LEU A 43 11.55 -9.13 -5.43
N VAL A 44 11.80 -7.83 -5.56
CA VAL A 44 11.76 -7.12 -6.85
C VAL A 44 12.86 -7.59 -7.79
N GLN A 45 14.05 -7.89 -7.28
CA GLN A 45 15.19 -8.31 -8.10
C GLN A 45 15.11 -9.77 -8.52
N THR A 46 14.67 -10.68 -7.64
CA THR A 46 14.64 -12.11 -7.97
C THR A 46 13.49 -12.46 -8.93
N MET A 47 12.42 -11.66 -8.97
CA MET A 47 11.25 -11.86 -9.83
C MET A 47 10.64 -13.28 -9.71
N ASP A 48 10.76 -13.90 -8.53
CA ASP A 48 10.26 -15.26 -8.28
C ASP A 48 8.73 -15.34 -8.27
N TYR A 49 8.05 -14.19 -8.22
CA TYR A 49 6.60 -14.07 -8.12
C TYR A 49 6.04 -13.15 -9.19
N SER A 50 4.85 -13.49 -9.70
CA SER A 50 4.14 -12.61 -10.64
C SER A 50 3.53 -11.37 -9.99
N VAL A 51 3.16 -11.49 -8.70
CA VAL A 51 2.57 -10.41 -7.89
C VAL A 51 3.02 -10.60 -6.46
N VAL A 52 3.43 -9.50 -5.80
CA VAL A 52 3.77 -9.45 -4.38
C VAL A 52 2.78 -8.49 -3.70
N VAL A 53 2.20 -8.91 -2.58
CA VAL A 53 1.27 -8.07 -1.79
C VAL A 53 1.95 -7.69 -0.48
N PHE A 54 2.14 -6.40 -0.27
CA PHE A 54 2.73 -5.88 0.96
C PHE A 54 1.64 -5.47 1.95
N ASP A 55 1.60 -6.12 3.11
CA ASP A 55 0.76 -5.72 4.24
C ASP A 55 1.54 -4.74 5.12
N THR A 56 1.24 -3.45 4.95
CA THR A 56 2.03 -2.37 5.55
C THR A 56 1.56 -2.05 6.97
N ALA A 57 2.46 -1.43 7.75
CA ALA A 57 2.15 -0.87 9.06
C ALA A 57 1.09 0.25 8.99
N PRO A 58 0.63 0.83 10.13
CA PRO A 58 -0.30 1.96 10.09
C PRO A 58 0.27 3.15 9.31
N THR A 59 -0.62 3.98 8.74
CA THR A 59 -0.34 5.04 7.75
C THR A 59 1.01 5.76 7.90
N GLY A 60 1.33 6.28 9.09
CA GLY A 60 2.56 7.06 9.30
C GLY A 60 3.87 6.27 9.18
N HIS A 61 3.86 4.96 9.40
CA HIS A 61 5.03 4.10 9.23
C HIS A 61 5.21 3.70 7.76
N THR A 62 4.13 3.41 7.06
CA THR A 62 4.15 3.11 5.62
C THR A 62 4.73 4.27 4.82
N LEU A 63 4.35 5.51 5.14
CA LEU A 63 4.89 6.67 4.46
C LEU A 63 6.40 6.83 4.65
N ARG A 64 6.96 6.43 5.80
CA ARG A 64 8.43 6.44 5.99
C ARG A 64 9.12 5.41 5.12
N LEU A 65 8.54 4.22 5.00
CA LEU A 65 9.07 3.18 4.11
C LEU A 65 9.09 3.66 2.66
N LEU A 66 8.01 4.31 2.20
CA LEU A 66 7.92 4.85 0.83
C LEU A 66 8.83 6.06 0.60
N GLN A 67 9.16 6.83 1.64
CA GLN A 67 10.13 7.94 1.60
C GLN A 67 11.59 7.48 1.64
N PHE A 68 11.82 6.24 2.08
CA PHE A 68 13.15 5.71 2.33
C PHE A 68 14.05 5.70 1.07
N PRO A 69 13.60 5.25 -0.12
CA PRO A 69 14.44 5.21 -1.32
C PRO A 69 14.98 6.61 -1.67
N ALA A 70 14.10 7.61 -1.72
CA ALA A 70 14.46 8.97 -2.06
C ALA A 70 15.37 9.63 -1.00
N THR A 71 15.23 9.24 0.26
CA THR A 71 16.10 9.72 1.35
C THR A 71 17.49 9.10 1.25
N LEU A 72 17.55 7.80 0.96
CA LEU A 72 18.79 7.04 0.79
C LEU A 72 19.57 7.54 -0.44
N GLU A 73 18.89 7.74 -1.57
CA GLU A 73 19.45 8.32 -2.81
C GLU A 73 20.14 9.67 -2.52
N LYS A 74 19.43 10.61 -1.89
CA LYS A 74 20.00 11.92 -1.49
C LYS A 74 21.16 11.80 -0.51
N GLY A 75 21.12 10.82 0.38
CA GLY A 75 22.19 10.52 1.32
C GLY A 75 23.47 10.07 0.60
N LEU A 76 23.32 9.16 -0.36
CA LEU A 76 24.41 8.65 -1.18
C LEU A 76 25.03 9.72 -2.06
N GLU A 77 24.20 10.55 -2.70
CA GLU A 77 24.69 11.68 -3.50
C GLU A 77 25.55 12.64 -2.67
N LYS A 78 25.09 13.01 -1.47
CA LYS A 78 25.87 13.86 -0.56
C LYS A 78 27.17 13.20 -0.10
N MET A 79 27.16 11.91 0.17
CA MET A 79 28.38 11.17 0.52
C MET A 79 29.38 11.15 -0.64
N MET A 80 28.91 10.93 -1.86
CA MET A 80 29.74 11.00 -3.07
C MET A 80 30.32 12.40 -3.27
N GLU A 81 29.53 13.47 -3.11
CA GLU A 81 30.01 14.85 -3.17
C GLU A 81 31.06 15.17 -2.11
N LEU A 82 30.83 14.74 -0.87
CA LEU A 82 31.76 14.92 0.24
C LEU A 82 33.08 14.18 -0.05
N LYS A 83 33.00 12.92 -0.52
CA LYS A 83 34.17 12.15 -0.94
C LYS A 83 34.91 12.82 -2.09
N ASN A 84 34.22 13.39 -3.07
CA ASN A 84 34.89 14.09 -4.17
C ASN A 84 35.63 15.35 -3.69
N ARG A 85 35.13 16.03 -2.66
CA ARG A 85 35.77 17.22 -2.08
C ARG A 85 36.93 16.87 -1.14
N PHE A 86 36.81 15.81 -0.36
CA PHE A 86 37.77 15.45 0.69
C PHE A 86 38.65 14.26 0.35
N GLY A 87 38.33 13.50 -0.69
CA GLY A 87 39.01 12.26 -1.08
C GLY A 87 40.47 12.49 -1.50
N GLY A 88 40.79 13.63 -2.11
CA GLY A 88 42.18 14.00 -2.40
C GLY A 88 43.01 14.25 -1.13
N LEU A 89 42.39 14.82 -0.10
CA LEU A 89 43.01 15.07 1.21
C LEU A 89 43.14 13.78 2.02
N LEU A 90 42.09 12.93 2.00
CA LEU A 90 42.05 11.64 2.68
C LEU A 90 43.11 10.68 2.10
N ASN A 91 43.22 10.61 0.78
CA ASN A 91 44.24 9.81 0.10
C ASN A 91 45.66 10.28 0.43
N GLN A 92 45.86 11.60 0.52
CA GLN A 92 47.16 12.15 0.92
C GLN A 92 47.48 11.83 2.39
N ALA A 93 46.51 11.96 3.29
CA ALA A 93 46.67 11.62 4.70
C ALA A 93 46.90 10.12 4.93
N SER A 94 46.14 9.25 4.25
CA SER A 94 46.28 7.79 4.33
C SER A 94 47.67 7.33 3.89
N ARG A 95 48.19 7.90 2.79
CA ARG A 95 49.59 7.67 2.33
C ARG A 95 50.62 8.15 3.34
N LEU A 96 50.36 9.25 4.06
CA LEU A 96 51.27 9.80 5.06
C LEU A 96 51.29 9.00 6.37
N PHE A 97 50.14 8.46 6.76
CA PHE A 97 49.95 7.66 7.99
C PHE A 97 50.20 6.15 7.78
N GLY A 98 50.58 5.72 6.58
CA GLY A 98 50.87 4.31 6.28
C GLY A 98 49.64 3.41 6.24
N LEU A 99 48.45 3.99 6.11
CA LEU A 99 47.15 3.31 5.99
C LEU A 99 46.75 3.04 4.52
N GLY A 100 47.71 3.21 3.60
CA GLY A 100 47.50 3.34 2.15
C GLY A 100 46.93 2.13 1.41
N ASP A 101 46.62 1.03 2.10
CA ASP A 101 46.12 -0.22 1.50
C ASP A 101 44.90 -0.83 2.23
N GLU A 102 44.45 -0.26 3.35
CA GLU A 102 43.31 -0.84 4.12
C GLU A 102 41.95 -0.26 3.72
N LEU A 103 41.91 0.88 3.05
CA LEU A 103 40.68 1.45 2.50
C LEU A 103 40.67 1.15 1.01
N ASN A 104 40.04 0.04 0.62
CA ASN A 104 39.83 -0.31 -0.78
C ASN A 104 38.78 0.65 -1.38
N GLU A 105 39.18 1.90 -1.61
CA GLU A 105 38.30 3.02 -1.97
C GLU A 105 37.53 2.75 -3.28
N ASP A 106 38.16 2.05 -4.22
CA ASP A 106 37.54 1.65 -5.49
C ASP A 106 36.47 0.57 -5.29
N ALA A 107 36.71 -0.40 -4.39
CA ALA A 107 35.71 -1.40 -4.03
C ALA A 107 34.52 -0.77 -3.28
N MET A 108 34.77 0.21 -2.40
CA MET A 108 33.72 0.95 -1.70
C MET A 108 32.91 1.81 -2.68
N LEU A 109 33.56 2.45 -3.66
CA LEU A 109 32.88 3.22 -4.72
C LEU A 109 31.97 2.33 -5.57
N GLY A 110 32.49 1.21 -6.07
CA GLY A 110 31.69 0.29 -6.88
C GLY A 110 30.46 -0.25 -6.14
N ARG A 111 30.58 -0.47 -4.82
CA ARG A 111 29.43 -0.83 -3.98
C ARG A 111 28.40 0.29 -3.86
N LEU A 112 28.84 1.52 -3.62
CA LEU A 112 27.95 2.68 -3.50
C LEU A 112 27.23 3.01 -4.81
N GLU A 113 27.92 2.87 -5.96
CA GLU A 113 27.32 3.02 -7.28
C GLU A 113 26.29 1.93 -7.57
N GLY A 114 26.63 0.65 -7.33
CA GLY A 114 25.67 -0.45 -7.47
C GLY A 114 24.44 -0.28 -6.57
N MET A 115 24.64 0.23 -5.35
CA MET A 115 23.53 0.52 -4.43
C MET A 115 22.61 1.62 -4.94
N LYS A 116 23.18 2.68 -5.54
CA LYS A 116 22.42 3.75 -6.17
C LYS A 116 21.56 3.22 -7.31
N ASP A 117 22.12 2.39 -8.19
CA ASP A 117 21.39 1.82 -9.34
C ASP A 117 20.17 1.00 -8.90
N VAL A 118 20.32 0.20 -7.84
CA VAL A 118 19.23 -0.60 -7.27
C VAL A 118 18.12 0.28 -6.70
N ILE A 119 18.48 1.32 -5.96
CA ILE A 119 17.51 2.26 -5.37
C ILE A 119 16.75 3.00 -6.46
N GLU A 120 17.45 3.48 -7.49
CA GLU A 120 16.83 4.14 -8.65
C GLU A 120 15.87 3.20 -9.37
N GLN A 121 16.26 1.94 -9.58
CA GLN A 121 15.41 0.94 -10.23
C GLN A 121 14.11 0.72 -9.46
N VAL A 122 14.18 0.57 -8.14
CA VAL A 122 12.98 0.34 -7.32
C VAL A 122 12.12 1.59 -7.20
N ASN A 123 12.73 2.77 -7.08
CA ASN A 123 11.99 4.03 -7.11
C ASN A 123 11.23 4.20 -8.44
N ARG A 124 11.81 3.79 -9.57
CA ARG A 124 11.12 3.79 -10.87
C ARG A 124 9.93 2.82 -10.89
N GLN A 125 10.09 1.60 -10.40
CA GLN A 125 9.01 0.62 -10.39
C GLN A 125 7.85 1.01 -9.47
N PHE A 126 8.14 1.64 -8.32
CA PHE A 126 7.11 2.15 -7.42
C PHE A 126 6.22 3.22 -8.04
N LYS A 127 6.80 4.00 -8.96
CA LYS A 127 6.13 5.10 -9.67
C LYS A 127 5.46 4.67 -10.97
N ASP A 128 5.65 3.42 -11.37
CA ASP A 128 5.04 2.88 -12.58
C ASP A 128 3.65 2.31 -12.24
N PRO A 129 2.55 2.94 -12.68
CA PRO A 129 1.19 2.49 -12.37
C PRO A 129 0.85 1.13 -13.01
N ASP A 130 1.59 0.68 -14.02
CA ASP A 130 1.41 -0.64 -14.63
C ASP A 130 2.09 -1.76 -13.82
N LEU A 131 3.00 -1.41 -12.90
CA LEU A 131 3.75 -2.35 -12.06
C LEU A 131 3.30 -2.30 -10.59
N THR A 132 3.05 -1.11 -10.05
CA THR A 132 2.76 -0.91 -8.63
C THR A 132 1.49 -0.08 -8.43
N THR A 133 0.61 -0.55 -7.55
CA THR A 133 -0.57 0.20 -7.11
C THR A 133 -0.77 0.04 -5.60
N PHE A 134 -1.27 1.09 -4.96
CA PHE A 134 -1.57 1.13 -3.54
C PHE A 134 -3.09 1.01 -3.33
N VAL A 135 -3.51 0.08 -2.47
CA VAL A 135 -4.92 -0.11 -2.11
C VAL A 135 -5.15 0.40 -0.70
N CYS A 136 -5.87 1.51 -0.57
CA CYS A 136 -6.20 2.11 0.72
C CYS A 136 -7.34 1.33 1.40
N VAL A 137 -7.16 0.91 2.65
CA VAL A 137 -8.23 0.25 3.44
C VAL A 137 -8.62 1.14 4.61
N CYS A 138 -9.91 1.43 4.74
CA CYS A 138 -10.45 2.35 5.75
C CYS A 138 -11.78 1.82 6.32
N ILE A 139 -12.32 2.53 7.31
CA ILE A 139 -13.68 2.31 7.85
C ILE A 139 -14.50 3.59 7.66
N PRO A 140 -15.85 3.51 7.58
CA PRO A 140 -16.72 4.66 7.32
C PRO A 140 -16.92 5.54 8.57
N GLU A 141 -15.83 6.13 9.06
CA GLU A 141 -15.79 7.04 10.21
C GLU A 141 -14.92 8.27 9.91
N PHE A 142 -15.17 9.37 10.63
CA PHE A 142 -14.48 10.65 10.41
C PHE A 142 -12.96 10.57 10.43
N LEU A 143 -12.39 9.97 11.48
CA LEU A 143 -10.94 9.92 11.66
C LEU A 143 -10.29 9.06 10.58
N SER A 144 -10.94 7.95 10.20
CA SER A 144 -10.44 7.07 9.15
C SER A 144 -10.49 7.72 7.77
N LEU A 145 -11.54 8.50 7.46
CA LEU A 145 -11.60 9.33 6.26
C LEU A 145 -10.45 10.35 6.21
N TYR A 146 -10.23 11.08 7.31
CA TYR A 146 -9.16 12.08 7.39
C TYR A 146 -7.76 11.49 7.22
N GLU A 147 -7.47 10.36 7.88
CA GLU A 147 -6.19 9.67 7.72
C GLU A 147 -6.01 9.09 6.30
N THR A 148 -7.09 8.60 5.68
CA THR A 148 -7.05 8.12 4.30
C THR A 148 -6.77 9.26 3.32
N GLU A 149 -7.39 10.43 3.53
CA GLU A 149 -7.12 11.62 2.72
C GLU A 149 -5.66 12.05 2.81
N ARG A 150 -5.13 12.12 4.03
CA ARG A 150 -3.72 12.43 4.23
C ARG A 150 -2.81 11.40 3.55
N LEU A 151 -3.16 10.11 3.62
CA LEU A 151 -2.40 9.04 2.95
C LEU A 151 -2.40 9.22 1.44
N VAL A 152 -3.57 9.41 0.82
CA VAL A 152 -3.70 9.60 -0.64
C VAL A 152 -2.92 10.83 -1.10
N GLN A 153 -2.99 11.94 -0.35
CA GLN A 153 -2.21 13.14 -0.67
C GLN A 153 -0.69 12.90 -0.61
N GLU A 154 -0.23 12.10 0.34
CA GLU A 154 1.20 11.75 0.45
C GLU A 154 1.62 10.78 -0.66
N LEU A 155 0.82 9.75 -0.97
CA LEU A 155 1.06 8.83 -2.09
C LEU A 155 1.18 9.58 -3.43
N ALA A 156 0.29 10.55 -3.67
CA ALA A 156 0.35 11.40 -4.85
C ALA A 156 1.65 12.22 -4.92
N LYS A 157 2.18 12.71 -3.78
CA LYS A 157 3.49 13.40 -3.74
C LYS A 157 4.66 12.47 -4.06
N PHE A 158 4.53 11.18 -3.75
CA PHE A 158 5.52 10.17 -4.11
C PHE A 158 5.33 9.62 -5.52
N GLU A 159 4.31 10.08 -6.26
CA GLU A 159 3.95 9.59 -7.60
C GLU A 159 3.61 8.10 -7.59
N ILE A 160 3.03 7.60 -6.49
CA ILE A 160 2.56 6.21 -6.36
C ILE A 160 1.08 6.14 -6.71
N ASP A 161 0.72 5.22 -7.59
CA ASP A 161 -0.67 4.95 -7.99
C ASP A 161 -1.51 4.49 -6.79
N SER A 162 -2.72 5.03 -6.62
CA SER A 162 -3.58 4.68 -5.46
C SER A 162 -5.08 4.67 -5.75
N HIS A 163 -5.52 4.33 -6.96
CA HIS A 163 -6.92 4.51 -7.42
C HIS A 163 -7.95 3.55 -6.78
N ASN A 164 -7.60 2.79 -5.74
CA ASN A 164 -8.48 1.79 -5.13
C ASN A 164 -8.63 2.04 -3.62
N ILE A 165 -9.88 2.17 -3.16
CA ILE A 165 -10.21 2.31 -1.73
C ILE A 165 -11.18 1.21 -1.32
N ILE A 166 -10.86 0.50 -0.24
CA ILE A 166 -11.72 -0.48 0.41
C ILE A 166 -12.27 0.12 1.70
N VAL A 167 -13.58 0.32 1.76
CA VAL A 167 -14.30 0.73 2.96
C VAL A 167 -14.81 -0.53 3.66
N ASN A 168 -14.11 -0.93 4.73
CA ASN A 168 -14.40 -2.13 5.52
C ASN A 168 -15.41 -1.85 6.65
N GLN A 169 -15.97 -2.92 7.22
CA GLN A 169 -16.90 -2.87 8.35
C GLN A 169 -18.17 -2.04 8.07
N VAL A 170 -18.65 -2.07 6.83
CA VAL A 170 -19.89 -1.39 6.43
C VAL A 170 -21.09 -2.21 6.90
N ILE A 171 -21.99 -1.58 7.63
CA ILE A 171 -23.26 -2.19 7.99
C ILE A 171 -24.24 -1.93 6.85
N PHE A 172 -24.62 -2.98 6.14
CA PHE A 172 -25.62 -2.91 5.08
C PHE A 172 -27.03 -2.97 5.67
N ASP A 173 -27.91 -2.10 5.18
CA ASP A 173 -29.33 -2.05 5.57
C ASP A 173 -30.12 -3.09 4.76
N GLU A 174 -29.77 -4.36 4.92
CA GLU A 174 -30.38 -5.48 4.19
C GLU A 174 -31.54 -6.13 4.96
N GLU A 175 -31.65 -5.89 6.27
CA GLU A 175 -32.73 -6.42 7.11
C GLU A 175 -33.37 -5.32 7.96
N PRO A 176 -34.68 -5.43 8.25
CA PRO A 176 -35.38 -4.50 9.14
C PRO A 176 -34.84 -4.62 10.57
N VAL A 177 -33.85 -3.80 10.91
CA VAL A 177 -33.28 -3.73 12.25
C VAL A 177 -34.16 -2.86 13.15
N GLU A 178 -34.57 -3.34 14.33
CA GLU A 178 -35.35 -2.52 15.27
C GLU A 178 -34.49 -1.59 16.15
N SER A 179 -33.19 -1.88 16.27
CA SER A 179 -32.28 -1.13 17.15
C SER A 179 -32.06 0.31 16.71
N LYS A 180 -32.41 1.26 17.60
CA LYS A 180 -32.14 2.70 17.42
C LYS A 180 -30.65 3.01 17.27
N LEU A 181 -29.77 2.28 17.97
CA LEU A 181 -28.32 2.48 17.90
C LEU A 181 -27.76 2.03 16.56
N LEU A 182 -28.21 0.89 16.05
CA LEU A 182 -27.78 0.38 14.74
C LEU A 182 -28.24 1.32 13.62
N LYS A 183 -29.50 1.79 13.65
CA LYS A 183 -29.99 2.80 12.69
C LYS A 183 -29.15 4.08 12.73
N ALA A 184 -28.77 4.55 13.92
CA ALA A 184 -27.91 5.72 14.06
C ALA A 184 -26.50 5.46 13.50
N ARG A 185 -25.94 4.26 13.71
CA ARG A 185 -24.64 3.84 13.17
C ARG A 185 -24.66 3.75 11.65
N VAL A 186 -25.65 3.10 11.05
CA VAL A 186 -25.83 3.02 9.58
C VAL A 186 -25.93 4.43 8.98
N LYS A 187 -26.77 5.30 9.56
CA LYS A 187 -26.89 6.69 9.11
C LYS A 187 -25.57 7.46 9.20
N MET A 188 -24.79 7.23 10.25
CA MET A 188 -23.47 7.85 10.44
C MET A 188 -22.45 7.32 9.42
N GLN A 189 -22.42 6.00 9.17
CA GLN A 189 -21.56 5.41 8.14
C GLN A 189 -21.93 5.91 6.74
N GLN A 190 -23.22 5.94 6.39
CA GLN A 190 -23.69 6.41 5.08
C GLN A 190 -23.22 7.84 4.79
N LYS A 191 -23.29 8.74 5.79
CA LYS A 191 -22.76 10.10 5.66
C LYS A 191 -21.29 10.11 5.24
N TYR A 192 -20.44 9.25 5.80
CA TYR A 192 -19.01 9.21 5.45
C TYR A 192 -18.75 8.47 4.15
N ILE A 193 -19.52 7.43 3.83
CA ILE A 193 -19.48 6.75 2.53
C ILE A 193 -19.82 7.73 1.39
N ASP A 194 -20.85 8.56 1.57
CA ASP A 194 -21.21 9.61 0.61
C ASP A 194 -20.05 10.60 0.44
N GLN A 195 -19.37 10.98 1.53
CA GLN A 195 -18.19 11.84 1.47
C GLN A 195 -17.02 11.19 0.71
N PHE A 196 -16.75 9.89 0.91
CA PHE A 196 -15.75 9.17 0.12
C PHE A 196 -16.08 9.23 -1.38
N HIS A 197 -17.33 8.95 -1.77
CA HIS A 197 -17.74 9.02 -3.17
C HIS A 197 -17.71 10.43 -3.76
N MET A 198 -17.87 11.47 -2.93
CA MET A 198 -17.74 12.87 -3.37
C MET A 198 -16.29 13.32 -3.54
N LEU A 199 -15.38 12.82 -2.70
CA LEU A 199 -13.97 13.22 -2.70
C LEU A 199 -13.13 12.43 -3.70
N TYR A 200 -13.52 11.19 -3.99
CA TYR A 200 -12.77 10.25 -4.81
C TYR A 200 -13.68 9.64 -5.88
N ASP A 201 -14.27 10.49 -6.73
CA ASP A 201 -15.17 10.07 -7.81
C ASP A 201 -14.45 9.31 -8.93
N ASP A 202 -13.13 9.50 -9.04
CA ASP A 202 -12.20 8.82 -9.94
C ASP A 202 -11.58 7.54 -9.35
N PHE A 203 -11.93 7.16 -8.11
CA PHE A 203 -11.40 5.96 -7.44
C PHE A 203 -12.41 4.81 -7.47
N ASN A 204 -11.89 3.60 -7.50
CA ASN A 204 -12.67 2.39 -7.28
C ASN A 204 -12.92 2.20 -5.78
N ILE A 205 -14.09 2.62 -5.32
CA ILE A 205 -14.52 2.43 -3.92
C ILE A 205 -15.27 1.10 -3.78
N THR A 206 -14.68 0.16 -3.04
CA THR A 206 -15.26 -1.14 -2.71
C THR A 206 -15.74 -1.15 -1.27
N LYS A 207 -17.01 -1.50 -1.04
CA LYS A 207 -17.58 -1.64 0.31
C LYS A 207 -17.54 -3.09 0.74
N LEU A 208 -16.98 -3.36 1.92
CA LEU A 208 -16.98 -4.69 2.55
C LEU A 208 -17.84 -4.70 3.82
N PRO A 209 -18.66 -5.76 4.01
CA PRO A 209 -19.59 -5.81 5.13
C PRO A 209 -18.87 -5.99 6.46
N LEU A 210 -19.49 -5.46 7.52
CA LEU A 210 -19.20 -5.90 8.88
C LEU A 210 -19.65 -7.36 9.03
N LEU A 211 -18.72 -8.24 9.36
CA LEU A 211 -19.01 -9.65 9.65
C LEU A 211 -19.45 -9.80 11.10
N SER A 212 -20.31 -10.78 11.36
CA SER A 212 -20.83 -11.08 12.71
C SER A 212 -19.81 -11.75 13.62
N GLU A 213 -18.77 -12.35 13.04
CA GLU A 213 -17.72 -13.09 13.74
C GLU A 213 -16.34 -12.68 13.20
N GLU A 214 -15.32 -12.88 14.04
CA GLU A 214 -13.94 -12.65 13.67
C GLU A 214 -13.40 -13.83 12.84
N HIS A 215 -13.01 -13.55 11.60
CA HIS A 215 -12.45 -14.57 10.70
C HIS A 215 -10.92 -14.55 10.75
N PHE A 216 -10.32 -15.53 11.42
CA PHE A 216 -8.86 -15.66 11.52
C PHE A 216 -8.24 -16.61 10.48
N LEU A 217 -9.01 -17.60 9.98
CA LEU A 217 -8.43 -18.76 9.28
C LEU A 217 -9.00 -19.01 7.88
N THR A 218 -10.05 -18.31 7.49
CA THR A 218 -10.66 -18.45 6.15
C THR A 218 -10.78 -17.08 5.50
N PRO A 219 -10.19 -16.89 4.30
CA PRO A 219 -10.36 -15.64 3.56
C PRO A 219 -11.84 -15.33 3.39
N TYR A 220 -12.22 -14.07 3.59
CA TYR A 220 -13.57 -13.61 3.29
C TYR A 220 -13.89 -13.91 1.82
N LYS A 221 -14.85 -14.80 1.60
CA LYS A 221 -15.36 -15.09 0.26
C LYS A 221 -16.41 -14.05 -0.04
N SER A 222 -16.06 -13.09 -0.91
CA SER A 222 -17.01 -12.10 -1.41
C SER A 222 -18.31 -12.79 -1.86
N ALA A 223 -19.44 -12.25 -1.42
CA ALA A 223 -20.76 -12.65 -1.94
C ALA A 223 -20.92 -12.32 -3.45
N LEU A 224 -19.96 -11.57 -4.02
CA LEU A 224 -19.77 -11.40 -5.46
C LEU A 224 -18.83 -12.49 -5.98
N LYS A 225 -19.28 -13.74 -5.98
CA LYS A 225 -18.72 -14.73 -6.89
C LYS A 225 -19.01 -14.30 -8.33
N ARG A 226 -18.07 -14.56 -9.25
CA ARG A 226 -18.47 -15.01 -10.60
C ARG A 226 -19.29 -16.28 -10.38
N GLY A 227 -20.61 -16.12 -10.28
CA GLY A 227 -21.53 -17.24 -10.11
C GLY A 227 -21.54 -18.12 -11.35
N THR A 228 -22.08 -19.33 -11.25
CA THR A 228 -22.45 -20.07 -12.46
C THR A 228 -23.47 -19.25 -13.27
N VAL A 229 -23.68 -19.60 -14.54
CA VAL A 229 -24.67 -18.91 -15.38
C VAL A 229 -26.03 -18.90 -14.69
N GLU A 230 -26.43 -20.01 -14.04
CA GLU A 230 -27.71 -20.08 -13.31
C GLU A 230 -27.78 -19.10 -12.12
N GLU A 231 -26.70 -18.96 -11.35
CA GLU A 231 -26.66 -18.03 -10.19
C GLU A 231 -26.73 -16.56 -10.63
N LEU A 232 -26.07 -16.22 -11.75
CA LEU A 232 -26.12 -14.88 -12.34
C LEU A 232 -27.49 -14.58 -12.94
N GLU A 233 -28.12 -15.56 -13.62
CA GLU A 233 -29.48 -15.43 -14.15
C GLU A 233 -30.50 -15.25 -13.04
N GLN A 234 -30.39 -16.00 -11.95
CA GLN A 234 -31.26 -15.88 -10.79
C GLN A 234 -31.13 -14.50 -10.14
N ARG A 235 -29.90 -13.97 -10.02
CA ARG A 235 -29.64 -12.63 -9.48
C ARG A 235 -30.16 -11.52 -10.39
N ILE A 236 -30.00 -11.65 -11.71
CA ILE A 236 -30.61 -10.75 -12.70
C ILE A 236 -32.14 -10.77 -12.60
N SER A 237 -32.74 -11.95 -12.41
CA SER A 237 -34.19 -12.09 -12.25
C SER A 237 -34.70 -11.35 -11.01
N ILE A 238 -34.00 -11.48 -9.87
CA ILE A 238 -34.34 -10.79 -8.63
C ILE A 238 -34.24 -9.27 -8.81
N LEU A 239 -33.15 -8.79 -9.40
CA LEU A 239 -32.94 -7.36 -9.64
C LEU A 239 -33.99 -6.77 -10.60
N LYS A 240 -34.42 -7.52 -11.62
CA LYS A 240 -35.53 -7.10 -12.51
C LYS A 240 -36.85 -6.98 -11.77
N SER A 241 -37.15 -7.91 -10.86
CA SER A 241 -38.36 -7.84 -10.04
C SER A 241 -38.34 -6.62 -9.13
N ALA A 242 -37.22 -6.37 -8.45
CA ALA A 242 -37.04 -5.20 -7.58
C ALA A 242 -37.14 -3.88 -8.38
N LEU A 243 -36.58 -3.85 -9.60
CA LEU A 243 -36.69 -2.69 -10.49
C LEU A 243 -38.15 -2.41 -10.89
N GLN A 244 -38.92 -3.44 -11.26
CA GLN A 244 -40.35 -3.28 -11.58
C GLN A 244 -41.16 -2.75 -10.39
N GLU A 245 -40.83 -3.20 -9.19
CA GLU A 245 -41.49 -2.75 -7.97
C GLU A 245 -41.17 -1.27 -7.71
N ALA A 246 -39.90 -0.87 -7.82
CA ALA A 246 -39.47 0.51 -7.71
C ALA A 246 -40.07 1.43 -8.79
N GLU A 247 -40.17 0.97 -10.04
CA GLU A 247 -40.82 1.70 -11.13
C GLU A 247 -42.32 1.88 -10.87
N SER A 248 -43.00 0.86 -10.34
CA SER A 248 -44.41 0.92 -9.95
C SER A 248 -44.65 1.93 -8.81
N GLU A 249 -43.77 1.95 -7.81
CA GLU A 249 -43.83 2.97 -6.75
C GLU A 249 -43.57 4.38 -7.28
N LEU A 250 -42.56 4.55 -8.15
CA LEU A 250 -42.27 5.83 -8.79
C LEU A 250 -43.47 6.36 -9.59
N ASP A 251 -44.16 5.49 -10.32
CA ASP A 251 -45.35 5.85 -11.09
C ASP A 251 -46.54 6.22 -10.19
N LYS A 252 -46.72 5.53 -9.06
CA LYS A 252 -47.73 5.91 -8.06
C LYS A 252 -47.44 7.31 -7.51
N VAL A 253 -46.19 7.61 -7.18
CA VAL A 253 -45.77 8.94 -6.67
C VAL A 253 -45.94 10.02 -7.73
N ARG A 254 -45.61 9.74 -9.00
CA ARG A 254 -45.81 10.67 -10.13
C ARG A 254 -47.28 10.98 -10.36
N LYS A 255 -48.15 9.97 -10.32
CA LYS A 255 -49.61 10.14 -10.45
C LYS A 255 -50.22 10.88 -9.25
N GLY A 256 -49.72 10.62 -8.04
CA GLY A 256 -50.12 11.35 -6.83
C GLY A 256 -49.77 12.84 -6.85
N LYS A 257 -48.67 13.23 -7.52
CA LYS A 257 -48.28 14.65 -7.71
C LYS A 257 -49.06 15.38 -8.82
N GLN A 258 -49.78 14.67 -9.69
CA GLN A 258 -50.62 15.28 -10.74
C GLN A 258 -52.08 15.51 -10.30
N ALA A 259 -52.48 14.96 -9.14
CA ALA A 259 -53.83 15.05 -8.60
C ALA A 259 -53.97 16.07 -7.45
N ALA A 260 -52.91 16.84 -7.15
CA ALA A 260 -52.88 17.95 -6.20
C ALA A 260 -52.54 19.24 -6.96
#